data_AF-A0A8J2PJX8-F1
#
_entry.id   AF-A0A8J2PJX8-F1
#
_cell.length_a   1.000
_cell.length_b   1.000
_cell.length_c   1.000
_cell.angle_alpha   90.00
_cell.angle_beta   90.00
_cell.angle_gamma   90.00
#
_symmetry.space_group_name_H-M   'P 1'
#
loop_
_entity.id
_entity.type
_entity.pdbx_description
1 polymer ?
#
loop_
_entity_poly.entity_id
_entity_poly.type
_entity_poly.pdbx_seq_one_letter_code
_entity_poly.pdbx_strand_id
1 'polypeptide(L)'
;MAPVVVEMLEGLNLTIINGRCQGDYPGNYTFLGNMGSSAIDLVMCNDLAAEEIHRLEVLEFVSDDHQPVSIKSVANKVGLTSKAYCSRTNKVNKPWFDKECTAAKMKAKIALREMRMYGFDERLRQVFLVKRRHYRKIYKERKSNYYATIREDLCNSKSTRKFLAAVRKLKPKSLPENNTISEEVWIAHFEKLLGNDNNEEEPNFIDCRHPEMDKCISLHEVIEDRRKLKCGKSPGADGIANEFLKALPESFQSLFLLLFNQILQGQKPPSAWGD
;
A
#
# COMPACT_ATOMS: atom_id res chain seq x y z
N MET A 1 -35.05 -18.32 16.21
CA MET A 1 -34.43 -19.12 15.13
C MET A 1 -35.53 -19.92 14.46
N ALA A 2 -35.50 -20.09 13.15
CA ALA A 2 -36.52 -20.88 12.46
C ALA A 2 -36.37 -22.38 12.83
N PRO A 3 -37.46 -23.14 13.04
CA PRO A 3 -37.40 -24.55 13.43
C PRO A 3 -36.50 -25.41 12.52
N VAL A 4 -36.57 -25.15 11.20
CA VAL A 4 -35.73 -25.83 10.18
C VAL A 4 -34.23 -25.69 10.43
N VAL A 5 -33.79 -24.54 10.95
CA VAL A 5 -32.36 -24.32 11.26
C VAL A 5 -31.96 -25.14 12.49
N VAL A 6 -32.84 -25.29 13.47
CA VAL A 6 -32.57 -26.09 14.67
C VAL A 6 -32.47 -27.58 14.29
N GLU A 7 -33.43 -28.09 13.53
CA GLU A 7 -33.42 -29.48 13.03
C GLU A 7 -32.16 -29.77 12.20
N MET A 8 -31.75 -28.84 11.33
CA MET A 8 -30.51 -28.97 10.56
C MET A 8 -29.27 -29.05 11.46
N LEU A 9 -29.20 -28.20 12.50
CA LEU A 9 -28.06 -28.20 13.42
C LEU A 9 -28.01 -29.47 14.27
N GLU A 10 -29.16 -29.96 14.72
CA GLU A 10 -29.28 -31.24 15.42
C GLU A 10 -28.83 -32.41 14.54
N GLY A 11 -29.28 -32.45 13.28
CA GLY A 11 -28.88 -33.49 12.31
C GLY A 11 -27.39 -33.45 11.91
N LEU A 12 -26.72 -32.31 12.13
CA LEU A 12 -25.29 -32.13 11.86
C LEU A 12 -24.42 -32.19 13.12
N ASN A 13 -25.00 -32.47 14.29
CA ASN A 13 -24.31 -32.41 15.59
C ASN A 13 -23.57 -31.08 15.80
N LEU A 14 -24.24 -29.97 15.47
CA LEU A 14 -23.72 -28.62 15.66
C LEU A 14 -24.46 -27.90 16.78
N THR A 15 -23.69 -27.37 17.71
CA THR A 15 -24.15 -26.61 18.86
C THR A 15 -23.85 -25.13 18.65
N ILE A 16 -24.87 -24.27 18.81
CA ILE A 16 -24.68 -22.82 18.89
C ILE A 16 -24.15 -22.48 20.28
N ILE A 17 -23.06 -21.71 20.34
CA ILE A 17 -22.41 -21.35 21.62
C ILE A 17 -22.68 -19.92 22.08
N ASN A 18 -23.22 -19.04 21.22
CA ASN A 18 -23.63 -17.69 21.61
C ASN A 18 -24.60 -17.74 22.81
N GLY A 19 -24.37 -16.88 23.79
CA GLY A 19 -25.16 -16.83 25.02
C GLY A 19 -24.98 -18.01 25.98
N ARG A 20 -24.21 -19.04 25.62
CA ARG A 20 -23.99 -20.24 26.45
C ARG A 20 -22.63 -20.30 27.13
N CYS A 21 -21.71 -19.39 26.77
CA CYS A 21 -20.36 -19.32 27.32
C CYS A 21 -20.18 -18.12 28.28
N GLN A 22 -19.15 -18.22 29.13
CA GLN A 22 -18.72 -17.07 29.94
C GLN A 22 -18.33 -15.90 29.02
N GLY A 23 -18.68 -14.67 29.40
CA GLY A 23 -18.39 -13.46 28.62
C GLY A 23 -19.46 -13.09 27.59
N ASP A 24 -20.37 -14.02 27.27
CA ASP A 24 -21.51 -13.74 26.38
C ASP A 24 -22.87 -14.08 26.97
N TYR A 25 -22.97 -14.84 28.07
CA TYR A 25 -24.25 -15.16 28.72
C TYR A 25 -25.06 -13.91 29.14
N PRO A 26 -26.39 -13.86 28.88
CA PRO A 26 -27.24 -14.82 28.17
C PRO A 26 -27.26 -14.65 26.64
N GLY A 27 -26.53 -13.67 26.11
CA GLY A 27 -26.31 -13.40 24.69
C GLY A 27 -26.15 -11.90 24.44
N ASN A 28 -25.02 -11.46 23.87
CA ASN A 28 -24.86 -10.06 23.46
C ASN A 28 -25.25 -9.82 22.00
N TYR A 29 -25.64 -8.59 21.69
CA TYR A 29 -25.87 -8.17 20.31
C TYR A 29 -24.57 -8.11 19.52
N THR A 30 -24.55 -8.82 18.39
CA THR A 30 -23.44 -8.80 17.42
C THR A 30 -23.68 -7.76 16.33
N PHE A 31 -24.91 -7.27 16.17
CA PHE A 31 -25.25 -6.21 15.23
C PHE A 31 -25.93 -5.04 15.94
N LEU A 32 -25.49 -3.82 15.63
CA LEU A 32 -25.99 -2.58 16.21
C LEU A 32 -26.43 -1.63 15.09
N GLY A 33 -27.70 -1.72 14.69
CA GLY A 33 -28.30 -0.89 13.64
C GLY A 33 -28.99 0.37 14.17
N ASN A 34 -29.41 1.24 13.24
CA ASN A 34 -30.21 2.42 13.57
C ASN A 34 -31.63 2.01 14.03
N MET A 35 -32.19 0.95 13.46
CA MET A 35 -33.57 0.49 13.73
C MET A 35 -33.67 -0.54 14.86
N GLY A 36 -32.54 -1.10 15.31
CA GLY A 36 -32.52 -2.08 16.39
C GLY A 36 -31.15 -2.73 16.52
N SER A 37 -31.05 -3.63 17.48
CA SER A 37 -29.86 -4.45 17.72
C SER A 37 -30.27 -5.92 17.66
N SER A 38 -29.39 -6.78 17.15
CA SER A 38 -29.67 -8.21 17.00
C SER A 38 -28.41 -9.05 17.18
N ALA A 39 -28.58 -10.33 17.51
CA ALA A 39 -27.51 -11.32 17.55
C ALA A 39 -27.63 -12.21 16.30
N ILE A 40 -26.97 -11.78 15.22
CA ILE A 40 -27.07 -12.42 13.89
C ILE A 40 -25.77 -13.09 13.45
N ASP A 41 -24.66 -12.80 14.14
CA ASP A 41 -23.35 -13.42 13.90
C ASP A 41 -23.18 -14.58 14.88
N LEU A 42 -23.64 -15.76 14.46
CA LEU A 42 -23.66 -16.98 15.28
C LEU A 42 -22.36 -17.77 15.11
N VAL A 43 -21.88 -18.34 16.22
CA VAL A 43 -20.79 -19.30 16.28
C VAL A 43 -21.39 -20.67 16.57
N MET A 44 -21.10 -21.61 15.68
CA MET A 44 -21.56 -22.99 15.74
C MET A 44 -20.34 -23.89 15.71
N CYS A 45 -20.38 -24.96 16.49
CA CYS A 45 -19.30 -25.93 16.55
C CYS A 45 -19.85 -27.31 16.87
N ASN A 46 -19.05 -28.35 16.62
CA ASN A 46 -19.40 -29.68 17.09
C ASN A 46 -19.30 -29.78 18.62
N ASP A 47 -19.77 -30.90 19.18
CA ASP A 47 -19.84 -31.11 20.63
C ASP A 47 -18.46 -31.10 21.29
N LEU A 48 -17.45 -31.71 20.65
CA LEU A 48 -16.07 -31.71 21.13
C LEU A 48 -15.50 -30.28 21.27
N ALA A 49 -15.76 -29.42 20.29
CA ALA A 49 -15.34 -28.03 20.37
C ALA A 49 -16.16 -27.23 21.39
N ALA A 50 -17.45 -27.55 21.57
CA ALA A 50 -18.30 -26.88 22.55
C ALA A 50 -17.78 -27.09 23.99
N GLU A 51 -17.26 -28.29 24.31
CA GLU A 51 -16.63 -28.60 25.60
C GLU A 51 -15.34 -27.78 25.84
N GLU A 52 -14.61 -27.43 24.78
CA GLU A 52 -13.37 -26.67 24.88
C GLU A 52 -13.58 -25.14 24.89
N ILE A 53 -14.70 -24.65 24.33
CA ILE A 53 -14.99 -23.20 24.24
C ILE A 53 -15.66 -22.70 25.54
N HIS A 54 -14.83 -22.34 26.51
CA HIS A 54 -15.28 -21.85 27.81
C HIS A 54 -15.70 -20.37 27.79
N ARG A 55 -15.16 -19.57 26.86
CA ARG A 55 -15.31 -18.11 26.85
C ARG A 55 -15.50 -17.58 25.44
N LEU A 56 -16.58 -16.82 25.24
CA LEU A 56 -16.90 -16.11 24.02
C LEU A 56 -17.11 -14.63 24.36
N GLU A 57 -16.55 -13.73 23.55
CA GLU A 57 -16.70 -12.29 23.75
C GLU A 57 -17.16 -11.61 22.46
N VAL A 58 -18.16 -10.74 22.58
CA VAL A 58 -18.49 -9.78 21.53
C VAL A 58 -17.63 -8.54 21.72
N LEU A 59 -16.66 -8.34 20.83
CA LEU A 59 -15.71 -7.24 20.88
C LEU A 59 -16.35 -5.89 20.56
N GLU A 60 -15.74 -4.81 21.02
CA GLU A 60 -16.19 -3.44 20.75
C GLU A 60 -15.66 -2.96 19.40
N PHE A 61 -16.56 -2.68 18.46
CA PHE A 61 -16.19 -2.17 17.15
C PHE A 61 -17.14 -1.07 16.67
N VAL A 62 -16.67 0.18 16.73
CA VAL A 62 -17.49 1.36 16.40
C VAL A 62 -17.45 1.74 14.92
N SER A 63 -16.56 1.12 14.15
CA SER A 63 -16.36 1.43 12.73
C SER A 63 -17.39 0.71 11.83
N ASP A 64 -17.97 -0.38 12.30
CA ASP A 64 -18.97 -1.18 11.59
C ASP A 64 -20.22 -1.34 12.48
N ASP A 65 -21.34 -1.74 11.87
CA ASP A 65 -22.56 -2.08 12.59
C ASP A 65 -22.46 -3.50 13.17
N HIS A 66 -21.64 -4.37 12.57
CA HIS A 66 -21.27 -5.67 13.14
C HIS A 66 -20.15 -5.57 14.18
N GLN A 67 -20.29 -6.35 15.24
CA GLN A 67 -19.37 -6.49 16.36
C GLN A 67 -18.68 -7.85 16.25
N PRO A 68 -17.34 -7.89 16.17
CA PRO A 68 -16.61 -9.15 16.04
C PRO A 68 -16.84 -10.07 17.24
N VAL A 69 -16.99 -11.37 16.97
CA VAL A 69 -17.08 -12.41 18.00
C VAL A 69 -15.72 -13.08 18.16
N SER A 70 -15.31 -13.34 19.40
CA SER A 70 -13.97 -13.82 19.74
C SER A 70 -13.99 -15.06 20.64
N ILE A 71 -13.36 -16.13 20.18
CA ILE A 71 -13.13 -17.41 20.89
C ILE A 71 -11.63 -17.67 21.12
N LYS A 72 -10.91 -16.65 21.60
CA LYS A 72 -9.43 -16.62 21.71
C LYS A 72 -8.79 -17.86 22.35
N SER A 73 -9.40 -18.39 23.41
CA SER A 73 -8.81 -19.52 24.17
C SER A 73 -8.57 -20.73 23.26
N VAL A 74 -9.61 -21.15 22.53
CA VAL A 74 -9.54 -22.31 21.64
C VAL A 74 -8.70 -21.98 20.41
N ALA A 75 -8.89 -20.80 19.80
CA ALA A 75 -8.10 -20.39 18.65
C ALA A 75 -6.58 -20.43 18.92
N ASN A 76 -6.15 -20.09 20.14
CA ASN A 76 -4.75 -20.20 20.56
C ASN A 76 -4.29 -21.66 20.71
N LYS A 77 -5.10 -22.51 21.35
CA LYS A 77 -4.79 -23.94 21.56
C LYS A 77 -4.59 -24.67 20.23
N VAL A 78 -5.46 -24.42 19.25
CA VAL A 78 -5.42 -25.12 17.95
C VAL A 78 -4.52 -24.43 16.91
N GLY A 79 -3.76 -23.41 17.30
CA GLY A 79 -2.86 -22.70 16.40
C GLY A 79 -3.55 -21.92 15.28
N LEU A 80 -4.86 -21.64 15.40
CA LEU A 80 -5.62 -20.81 14.47
C LEU A 80 -5.41 -19.31 14.69
N THR A 81 -4.69 -18.92 15.75
CA THR A 81 -4.18 -17.57 15.85
C THR A 81 -2.91 -17.45 15.02
N SER A 82 -2.94 -16.55 14.03
CA SER A 82 -1.68 -16.09 13.48
C SER A 82 -0.91 -15.43 14.63
N LYS A 83 0.34 -15.87 14.85
CA LYS A 83 1.33 -14.98 15.45
C LYS A 83 1.38 -13.84 14.47
N ALA A 84 0.63 -12.76 14.74
CA ALA A 84 0.91 -11.52 14.09
C ALA A 84 2.38 -11.26 14.47
N TYR A 85 3.30 -11.50 13.53
CA TYR A 85 4.46 -10.66 13.36
C TYR A 85 3.90 -9.26 13.03
N CYS A 86 3.18 -8.67 13.98
CA CYS A 86 3.13 -7.26 14.14
C CYS A 86 4.55 -6.96 14.64
N SER A 87 5.50 -6.96 13.71
CA SER A 87 6.73 -6.23 13.90
C SER A 87 6.31 -4.93 14.56
N ARG A 88 6.98 -4.52 15.64
CA ARG A 88 6.82 -3.20 16.25
C ARG A 88 7.14 -2.05 15.27
N THR A 89 7.11 -2.28 13.96
CA THR A 89 6.98 -1.24 12.97
C THR A 89 5.72 -0.48 13.34
N ASN A 90 5.91 0.79 13.66
CA ASN A 90 4.86 1.77 13.89
C ASN A 90 3.74 1.49 12.89
N LYS A 91 2.59 0.97 13.34
CA LYS A 91 1.38 0.85 12.52
C LYS A 91 1.22 2.21 11.87
N VAL A 92 1.56 2.32 10.59
CA VAL A 92 1.56 3.59 9.89
C VAL A 92 0.12 4.04 9.94
N ASN A 93 -0.15 5.00 10.83
CA ASN A 93 -1.49 5.50 11.00
C ASN A 93 -1.88 6.07 9.64
N LYS A 94 -3.10 5.76 9.21
CA LYS A 94 -3.56 6.17 7.88
C LYS A 94 -3.35 7.69 7.78
N PRO A 95 -2.69 8.24 6.74
CA PRO A 95 -2.24 9.63 6.76
C PRO A 95 -3.35 10.66 6.99
N TRP A 96 -4.59 10.29 6.64
CA TRP A 96 -5.79 11.10 6.83
C TRP A 96 -6.48 10.89 8.19
N PHE A 97 -6.04 9.95 9.02
CA PHE A 97 -6.64 9.66 10.34
C PHE A 97 -5.95 10.53 11.40
N ASP A 98 -6.50 11.71 11.60
CA ASP A 98 -5.97 12.72 12.49
C ASP A 98 -6.42 12.57 13.97
N LYS A 99 -6.04 13.56 14.79
CA LYS A 99 -6.43 13.63 16.21
C LYS A 99 -7.94 13.73 16.39
N GLU A 100 -8.65 14.39 15.46
CA GLU A 100 -10.10 14.55 15.51
C GLU A 100 -10.81 13.22 15.25
N CYS A 101 -10.39 12.49 14.22
CA CYS A 101 -10.78 11.10 13.97
C CYS A 101 -10.60 10.22 15.21
N THR A 102 -9.45 10.37 15.88
CA THR A 102 -9.12 9.61 17.10
C THR A 102 -10.06 9.96 18.26
N ALA A 103 -10.26 11.26 18.51
CA ALA A 103 -11.13 11.75 19.57
C ALA A 103 -12.60 11.34 19.36
N ALA A 104 -13.12 11.49 18.13
CA ALA A 104 -14.48 11.08 17.77
C ALA A 104 -14.66 9.56 17.93
N LYS A 105 -13.69 8.76 17.50
CA LYS A 105 -13.69 7.29 17.71
C LYS A 105 -13.73 6.94 19.19
N MET A 106 -12.94 7.61 20.02
CA MET A 106 -12.90 7.37 21.46
C MET A 106 -14.24 7.73 22.13
N LYS A 107 -14.85 8.87 21.78
CA LYS A 107 -16.17 9.28 22.27
C LYS A 107 -17.25 8.24 21.95
N ALA A 108 -17.28 7.72 20.72
CA ALA A 108 -18.21 6.67 20.32
C ALA A 108 -17.96 5.36 21.09
N LYS A 109 -16.69 5.01 21.32
CA LYS A 109 -16.30 3.81 22.08
C LYS A 109 -16.72 3.87 23.54
N ILE A 110 -16.54 5.03 24.19
CA ILE A 110 -16.99 5.25 25.57
C ILE A 110 -18.51 5.09 25.66
N ALA A 111 -19.27 5.69 24.75
CA ALA A 111 -20.73 5.54 24.76
C ALA A 111 -21.20 4.11 24.48
N LEU A 112 -20.50 3.35 23.63
CA LEU A 112 -20.77 1.91 23.44
C LEU A 112 -20.59 1.12 24.74
N ARG A 113 -19.50 1.40 25.48
CA ARG A 113 -19.21 0.74 26.77
C ARG A 113 -20.27 1.05 27.80
N GLU A 114 -20.63 2.32 27.91
CA GLU A 114 -21.68 2.80 28.80
C GLU A 114 -23.01 2.09 28.47
N MET A 115 -23.43 2.12 27.20
CA MET A 115 -24.64 1.41 26.75
C MET A 115 -24.61 -0.08 27.10
N ARG A 116 -23.47 -0.78 26.90
CA ARG A 116 -23.33 -2.20 27.24
C ARG A 116 -23.44 -2.46 28.75
N MET A 117 -22.82 -1.61 29.58
CA MET A 117 -22.89 -1.76 31.04
C MET A 117 -24.32 -1.64 31.58
N TYR A 118 -25.13 -0.79 30.97
CA TYR A 118 -26.53 -0.56 31.37
C TYR A 118 -27.53 -1.36 30.52
N GLY A 119 -27.12 -2.53 29.99
CA GLY A 119 -28.06 -3.47 29.36
C GLY A 119 -28.74 -2.95 28.09
N PHE A 120 -28.06 -2.08 27.32
CA PHE A 120 -28.58 -1.47 26.09
C PHE A 120 -29.81 -0.57 26.28
N ASP A 121 -29.84 0.22 27.35
CA ASP A 121 -30.83 1.29 27.54
C ASP A 121 -31.00 2.17 26.29
N GLU A 122 -32.27 2.46 25.93
CA GLU A 122 -32.59 3.15 24.68
C GLU A 122 -32.08 4.60 24.65
N ARG A 123 -32.01 5.29 25.81
CA ARG A 123 -31.47 6.66 25.85
C ARG A 123 -29.96 6.64 25.58
N LEU A 124 -29.23 5.71 26.21
CA LEU A 124 -27.80 5.51 25.96
C LEU A 124 -27.52 5.03 24.52
N ARG A 125 -28.43 4.23 23.95
CA ARG A 125 -28.37 3.83 22.55
C ARG A 125 -28.46 5.02 21.62
N GLN A 126 -29.38 5.95 21.84
CA GLN A 126 -29.46 7.18 21.03
C GLN A 126 -28.17 8.02 21.15
N VAL A 127 -27.60 8.14 22.36
CA VAL A 127 -26.31 8.83 22.58
C VAL A 127 -25.18 8.16 21.79
N PHE A 128 -25.09 6.83 21.82
CA PHE A 128 -24.11 6.08 21.05
C PHE A 128 -24.29 6.28 19.54
N LEU A 129 -25.52 6.18 19.03
CA LEU A 129 -25.83 6.35 17.60
C LEU A 129 -25.42 7.74 17.08
N VAL A 130 -25.68 8.80 17.85
CA VAL A 130 -25.26 10.16 17.52
C VAL A 130 -23.73 10.26 17.44
N LYS A 131 -23.02 9.77 18.47
CA LYS A 131 -21.55 9.80 18.51
C LYS A 131 -20.93 8.95 17.39
N ARG A 132 -21.51 7.78 17.08
CA ARG A 132 -21.07 6.92 15.97
C ARG A 132 -21.29 7.58 14.62
N ARG A 133 -22.45 8.20 14.40
CA ARG A 133 -22.74 8.96 13.16
C ARG A 133 -21.73 10.08 12.96
N HIS A 134 -21.44 10.84 14.01
CA HIS A 134 -20.44 11.90 13.99
C HIS A 134 -19.03 11.36 13.64
N TYR A 135 -18.60 10.27 14.28
CA TYR A 135 -17.33 9.62 13.94
C TYR A 135 -17.29 9.15 12.48
N ARG A 136 -18.34 8.49 11.98
CA ARG A 136 -18.41 8.02 10.57
C ARG A 136 -18.35 9.19 9.59
N LYS A 137 -19.00 10.32 9.91
CA LYS A 137 -18.96 11.54 9.10
C LYS A 137 -17.53 12.06 8.97
N ILE A 138 -16.85 12.32 10.10
CA ILE A 138 -15.46 12.81 10.11
C ILE A 138 -14.53 11.83 9.38
N TYR A 139 -14.67 10.52 9.64
CA TYR A 139 -13.85 9.50 8.98
C TYR A 139 -14.00 9.53 7.46
N LYS A 140 -15.23 9.63 6.94
CA LYS A 140 -15.50 9.70 5.50
C LYS A 140 -14.98 11.01 4.90
N GLU A 141 -15.23 12.14 5.56
CA GLU A 141 -14.77 13.47 5.12
C GLU A 141 -13.24 13.52 5.03
N ARG A 142 -12.53 13.14 6.09
CA ARG A 142 -11.06 13.16 6.12
C ARG A 142 -10.46 12.23 5.06
N LYS A 143 -11.02 11.03 4.92
CA LYS A 143 -10.60 10.08 3.87
C LYS A 143 -10.85 10.66 2.47
N SER A 144 -12.03 11.20 2.22
CA SER A 144 -12.41 11.78 0.92
C SER A 144 -11.52 12.95 0.54
N ASN A 145 -11.34 13.91 1.45
CA ASN A 145 -10.53 15.10 1.22
C ASN A 145 -9.07 14.73 0.89
N TYR A 146 -8.50 13.76 1.62
CA TYR A 146 -7.15 13.30 1.34
C TYR A 146 -6.98 12.72 -0.07
N TYR A 147 -7.89 11.85 -0.50
CA TYR A 147 -7.82 11.29 -1.85
C TYR A 147 -8.18 12.32 -2.93
N ALA A 148 -9.03 13.30 -2.63
CA ALA A 148 -9.28 14.44 -3.51
C ALA A 148 -8.01 15.27 -3.73
N THR A 149 -7.25 15.57 -2.68
CA THR A 149 -5.95 16.25 -2.79
C THR A 149 -4.95 15.44 -3.60
N ILE A 150 -4.88 14.12 -3.41
CA ILE A 150 -4.00 13.28 -4.24
C ILE A 150 -4.44 13.30 -5.71
N ARG A 151 -5.74 13.22 -5.99
CA ARG A 151 -6.25 13.31 -7.35
C ARG A 151 -5.88 14.65 -7.98
N GLU A 152 -6.03 15.74 -7.25
CA GLU A 152 -5.65 17.07 -7.71
C GLU A 152 -4.14 17.19 -7.96
N ASP A 153 -3.31 16.69 -7.02
CA ASP A 153 -1.85 16.61 -7.16
C ASP A 153 -1.45 15.86 -8.45
N LEU A 154 -2.16 14.77 -8.78
CA LEU A 154 -1.89 13.96 -9.96
C LEU A 154 -2.33 14.64 -11.26
N CYS A 155 -3.52 15.25 -11.29
CA CYS A 155 -4.03 15.94 -12.48
C CYS A 155 -3.23 17.20 -12.81
N ASN A 156 -2.79 17.93 -11.78
CA ASN A 156 -2.19 19.27 -11.93
C ASN A 156 -0.65 19.24 -11.87
N SER A 157 0.00 18.08 -11.77
CA SER A 157 1.46 18.00 -11.66
C SER A 157 2.16 18.33 -12.98
N LYS A 158 2.80 19.51 -13.03
CA LYS A 158 3.67 19.93 -14.15
C LYS A 158 5.10 19.34 -14.09
N SER A 159 5.43 18.61 -13.02
CA SER A 159 6.77 18.07 -12.78
C SER A 159 6.70 16.59 -12.45
N THR A 160 7.52 15.79 -13.14
CA THR A 160 7.68 14.35 -12.89
C THR A 160 7.98 14.06 -11.42
N ARG A 161 8.76 14.90 -10.74
CA ARG A 161 9.08 14.71 -9.31
C ARG A 161 7.83 14.83 -8.43
N LYS A 162 6.99 15.83 -8.68
CA LYS A 162 5.74 16.05 -7.93
C LYS A 162 4.71 14.95 -8.23
N PHE A 163 4.58 14.58 -9.50
CA PHE A 163 3.75 13.45 -9.93
C PHE A 163 4.15 12.15 -9.20
N LEU A 164 5.43 11.77 -9.27
CA LEU A 164 5.92 10.56 -8.62
C LEU A 164 5.79 10.63 -7.09
N ALA A 165 5.92 11.80 -6.48
CA ALA A 165 5.66 11.97 -5.05
C ALA A 165 4.19 11.70 -4.70
N ALA A 166 3.24 12.16 -5.51
CA ALA A 166 1.81 11.87 -5.32
C ALA A 166 1.49 10.38 -5.54
N VAL A 167 2.05 9.76 -6.58
CA VAL A 167 1.91 8.31 -6.84
C VAL A 167 2.44 7.47 -5.68
N ARG A 168 3.58 7.84 -5.09
CA ARG A 168 4.14 7.13 -3.92
C ARG A 168 3.22 7.15 -2.70
N LYS A 169 2.35 8.16 -2.55
CA LYS A 169 1.33 8.19 -1.47
C LYS A 169 0.28 7.07 -1.65
N LEU A 170 0.06 6.60 -2.88
CA LEU A 170 -0.90 5.53 -3.21
C LEU A 170 -0.27 4.14 -3.18
N LYS A 171 1.05 4.04 -3.36
CA LYS A 171 1.74 2.75 -3.36
C LYS A 171 1.72 2.13 -1.95
N PRO A 172 1.43 0.82 -1.83
CA PRO A 172 1.64 0.13 -0.57
C PRO A 172 3.12 0.22 -0.18
N LYS A 173 3.38 0.50 1.11
CA LYS A 173 4.75 0.67 1.64
C LYS A 173 5.56 -0.62 1.65
N SER A 174 4.89 -1.77 1.55
CA SER A 174 5.47 -3.09 1.39
C SER A 174 4.81 -3.73 0.17
N LEU A 175 5.60 -3.99 -0.87
CA LEU A 175 5.24 -5.07 -1.78
C LEU A 175 5.38 -6.38 -0.98
N PRO A 176 4.50 -7.38 -1.18
CA PRO A 176 4.77 -8.71 -0.69
C PRO A 176 6.18 -9.11 -1.17
N GLU A 177 7.02 -9.66 -0.30
CA GLU A 177 8.39 -10.11 -0.63
C GLU A 177 8.42 -11.24 -1.68
N ASN A 178 7.26 -11.69 -2.18
CA ASN A 178 7.12 -12.98 -2.83
C ASN A 178 6.74 -12.88 -4.30
N ASN A 179 7.39 -12.01 -5.09
CA ASN A 179 7.37 -12.23 -6.53
C ASN A 179 8.36 -13.36 -6.84
N THR A 180 7.90 -14.59 -6.69
CA THR A 180 8.64 -15.86 -6.84
C THR A 180 8.62 -16.36 -8.30
N ILE A 181 8.45 -15.46 -9.25
CA ILE A 181 8.53 -15.82 -10.67
C ILE A 181 10.02 -15.86 -11.02
N SER A 182 10.50 -17.03 -11.42
CA SER A 182 11.89 -17.22 -11.81
C SER A 182 12.20 -16.52 -13.13
N GLU A 183 13.47 -16.25 -13.38
CA GLU A 183 13.95 -15.57 -14.58
C GLU A 183 13.51 -16.33 -15.85
N GLU A 184 13.54 -17.66 -15.81
CA GLU A 184 13.21 -18.52 -16.95
C GLU A 184 11.74 -18.38 -17.37
N VAL A 185 10.83 -18.21 -16.40
CA VAL A 185 9.40 -17.98 -16.67
C VAL A 185 9.17 -16.61 -17.29
N TRP A 186 9.94 -15.61 -16.88
CA TRP A 186 9.89 -14.27 -17.47
C TRP A 186 10.40 -14.27 -18.91
N ILE A 187 11.55 -14.91 -19.16
CA ILE A 187 12.14 -15.01 -20.49
C ILE A 187 11.15 -15.67 -21.45
N ALA A 188 10.61 -16.84 -21.10
CA ALA A 188 9.66 -17.57 -21.96
C ALA A 188 8.38 -16.78 -22.24
N HIS A 189 7.89 -15.98 -21.27
CA HIS A 189 6.72 -15.14 -21.47
C HIS A 189 6.98 -14.03 -22.49
N PHE A 190 8.10 -13.31 -22.37
CA PHE A 190 8.42 -12.19 -23.24
C PHE A 190 8.89 -12.63 -24.63
N GLU A 191 9.60 -13.74 -24.75
CA GLU A 191 9.91 -14.35 -26.05
C GLU A 191 8.63 -14.68 -26.82
N LYS A 192 7.61 -15.24 -26.14
CA LYS A 192 6.31 -15.50 -26.76
C LYS A 192 5.54 -14.22 -27.09
N LEU A 193 5.67 -13.18 -26.27
CA LEU A 193 4.96 -11.91 -26.44
C LEU A 193 5.54 -11.07 -27.59
N LEU A 194 6.88 -11.08 -27.74
CA LEU A 194 7.63 -10.20 -28.63
C LEU A 194 8.18 -10.93 -29.88
N GLY A 195 8.35 -12.25 -29.84
CA GLY A 195 9.03 -13.03 -30.88
C GLY A 195 8.19 -13.42 -32.10
N ASN A 196 7.03 -12.78 -32.33
CA ASN A 196 6.12 -13.12 -33.42
C ASN A 196 6.22 -12.22 -34.67
N ASP A 197 7.16 -11.27 -34.72
CA ASP A 197 7.42 -10.47 -35.92
C ASP A 197 8.83 -10.76 -36.49
N ASN A 198 9.05 -12.00 -36.96
CA ASN A 198 10.28 -12.41 -37.65
C ASN A 198 10.30 -12.05 -39.15
N ASN A 199 9.61 -10.97 -39.55
CA ASN A 199 9.60 -10.50 -40.95
C ASN A 199 10.40 -9.20 -41.15
N GLU A 200 11.09 -8.69 -40.14
CA GLU A 200 12.05 -7.62 -40.36
C GLU A 200 13.39 -8.25 -40.75
N GLU A 201 13.75 -8.09 -42.03
CA GLU A 201 15.08 -8.44 -42.55
C GLU A 201 16.14 -7.93 -41.59
N GLU A 202 17.04 -8.80 -41.13
CA GLU A 202 18.16 -8.37 -40.31
C GLU A 202 18.87 -7.22 -41.03
N PRO A 203 19.00 -6.04 -40.39
CA PRO A 203 19.66 -4.92 -41.04
C PRO A 203 21.11 -5.31 -41.33
N ASN A 204 21.43 -5.40 -42.63
CA ASN A 204 22.75 -5.76 -43.12
C ASN A 204 23.72 -4.58 -42.95
N PHE A 205 24.19 -4.37 -41.72
CA PHE A 205 25.23 -3.39 -41.41
C PHE A 205 26.59 -3.93 -41.86
N ILE A 206 26.97 -3.63 -43.10
CA ILE A 206 28.27 -4.00 -43.69
C ILE A 206 29.44 -3.33 -42.94
N ASP A 207 29.20 -2.15 -42.35
CA ASP A 207 30.14 -1.39 -41.52
C ASP A 207 29.33 -0.64 -40.45
N CYS A 208 29.93 -0.44 -39.26
CA CYS A 208 29.36 0.38 -38.19
C CYS A 208 29.66 1.88 -38.37
N ARG A 209 30.51 2.24 -39.34
CA ARG A 209 30.84 3.64 -39.66
C ARG A 209 29.67 4.37 -40.29
N HIS A 210 29.42 5.58 -39.82
CA HIS A 210 28.42 6.50 -40.35
C HIS A 210 29.07 7.83 -40.74
N PRO A 211 29.02 8.24 -42.03
CA PRO A 211 29.72 9.43 -42.54
C PRO A 211 29.43 10.73 -41.79
N GLU A 212 28.26 10.82 -41.14
CA GLU A 212 27.90 11.98 -40.33
C GLU A 212 28.22 11.82 -38.84
N MET A 213 28.17 10.61 -38.29
CA MET A 213 28.39 10.41 -36.84
C MET A 213 29.87 10.25 -36.50
N ASP A 214 30.70 9.86 -37.46
CA ASP A 214 32.15 9.72 -37.29
C ASP A 214 32.92 11.02 -37.55
N LYS A 215 32.21 12.14 -37.71
CA LYS A 215 32.84 13.46 -37.85
C LYS A 215 33.49 13.89 -36.54
N CYS A 216 34.51 14.74 -36.64
CA CYS A 216 35.06 15.40 -35.46
C CYS A 216 33.99 16.24 -34.77
N ILE A 217 33.99 16.19 -33.44
CA ILE A 217 33.13 17.02 -32.60
C ILE A 217 33.51 18.48 -32.84
N SER A 218 32.50 19.33 -33.02
CA SER A 218 32.64 20.77 -33.22
C SER A 218 32.56 21.54 -31.90
N LEU A 219 33.12 22.74 -31.88
CA LEU A 219 32.99 23.63 -30.71
C LEU A 219 31.51 23.96 -30.41
N HIS A 220 30.69 24.06 -31.46
CA HIS A 220 29.27 24.35 -31.34
C HIS A 220 28.53 23.24 -30.58
N GLU A 221 28.82 21.97 -30.89
CA GLU A 221 28.25 20.82 -30.18
C GLU A 221 28.62 20.83 -28.70
N VAL A 222 29.89 21.09 -28.36
CA VAL A 222 30.35 21.19 -26.98
C VAL A 222 29.59 22.29 -26.21
N ILE A 223 29.36 23.44 -26.85
CA ILE A 223 28.63 24.57 -26.24
C ILE A 223 27.17 24.20 -26.00
N GLU A 224 26.50 23.64 -27.00
CA GLU A 224 25.08 23.29 -26.92
C GLU A 224 24.83 22.17 -25.90
N ASP A 225 25.68 21.15 -25.87
CA ASP A 225 25.53 20.05 -24.93
C ASP A 225 25.83 20.46 -23.49
N ARG A 226 26.82 21.33 -23.28
CA ARG A 226 27.05 21.96 -21.97
C ARG A 226 25.80 22.71 -21.47
N ARG A 227 25.11 23.44 -22.35
CA ARG A 227 23.85 24.15 -21.98
C ARG A 227 22.74 23.16 -21.59
N LYS A 228 22.67 22.01 -22.26
CA LYS A 228 21.65 20.97 -22.02
C LYS A 228 21.89 20.14 -20.76
N LEU A 229 23.08 20.19 -20.13
CA LEU A 229 23.35 19.46 -18.88
C LEU A 229 22.29 19.76 -17.80
N LYS A 230 21.69 18.72 -17.23
CA LYS A 230 20.61 18.90 -16.24
C LYS A 230 21.19 19.20 -14.86
N CYS A 231 20.76 20.29 -14.24
CA CYS A 231 21.10 20.62 -12.85
C CYS A 231 20.40 19.65 -11.87
N GLY A 232 21.01 19.43 -10.70
CA GLY A 232 20.52 18.57 -9.63
C GLY A 232 20.69 17.08 -9.91
N LYS A 233 21.59 16.72 -10.83
CA LYS A 233 22.02 15.34 -11.06
C LYS A 233 23.16 15.00 -10.12
N SER A 234 23.20 13.75 -9.66
CA SER A 234 24.33 13.26 -8.88
C SER A 234 25.61 13.37 -9.71
N PRO A 235 26.72 13.83 -9.12
CA PRO A 235 28.01 13.84 -9.78
C PRO A 235 28.48 12.41 -10.09
N GLY A 236 29.41 12.28 -11.04
CA GLY A 236 30.06 11.01 -11.35
C GLY A 236 31.02 10.55 -10.23
N ALA A 237 31.77 9.48 -10.48
CA ALA A 237 32.82 9.01 -9.58
C ALA A 237 33.92 10.06 -9.34
N ASP A 238 34.05 11.03 -10.25
CA ASP A 238 34.94 12.19 -10.15
C ASP A 238 34.47 13.27 -9.17
N GLY A 239 33.22 13.20 -8.69
CA GLY A 239 32.62 14.21 -7.81
C GLY A 239 32.26 15.53 -8.51
N ILE A 240 32.34 15.60 -9.84
CA ILE A 240 32.08 16.84 -10.59
C ILE A 240 30.59 16.96 -10.91
N ALA A 241 29.95 18.00 -10.38
CA ALA A 241 28.54 18.28 -10.64
C ALA A 241 28.35 19.03 -11.98
N ASN A 242 27.18 18.83 -12.61
CA ASN A 242 26.84 19.50 -13.87
C ASN A 242 26.83 21.03 -13.75
N GLU A 243 26.47 21.57 -12.58
CA GLU A 243 26.50 22.99 -12.26
C GLU A 243 27.92 23.56 -12.37
N PHE A 244 28.92 22.79 -11.93
CA PHE A 244 30.32 23.17 -12.04
C PHE A 244 30.73 23.25 -13.51
N LEU A 245 30.42 22.23 -14.32
CA LEU A 245 30.71 22.21 -15.76
C LEU A 245 30.03 23.37 -16.50
N LYS A 246 28.81 23.73 -16.10
CA LYS A 246 28.07 24.88 -16.62
C LYS A 246 28.65 26.23 -16.20
N ALA A 247 29.42 26.30 -15.12
CA ALA A 247 30.04 27.53 -14.64
C ALA A 247 31.44 27.77 -15.21
N LEU A 248 32.04 26.79 -15.90
CA LEU A 248 33.40 26.90 -16.41
C LEU A 248 33.58 28.03 -17.45
N PRO A 249 34.74 28.72 -17.47
CA PRO A 249 35.06 29.73 -18.48
C PRO A 249 35.09 29.18 -19.92
N GLU A 250 34.95 30.06 -20.91
CA GLU A 250 34.97 29.67 -22.34
C GLU A 250 36.29 29.03 -22.77
N SER A 251 37.41 29.41 -22.17
CA SER A 251 38.72 28.79 -22.44
C SER A 251 38.73 27.28 -22.19
N PHE A 252 37.90 26.78 -21.27
CA PHE A 252 37.78 25.35 -21.00
C PHE A 252 36.98 24.61 -22.08
N GLN A 253 36.14 25.30 -22.85
CA GLN A 253 35.38 24.67 -23.94
C GLN A 253 36.31 24.20 -25.06
N SER A 254 37.33 25.00 -25.38
CA SER A 254 38.38 24.63 -26.33
C SER A 254 39.22 23.45 -25.83
N LEU A 255 39.45 23.36 -24.52
CA LEU A 255 40.15 22.22 -23.93
C LEU A 255 39.32 20.93 -24.04
N PHE A 256 38.02 20.99 -23.75
CA PHE A 256 37.11 19.85 -23.91
C PHE A 256 37.02 19.40 -25.38
N LEU A 257 36.92 20.34 -26.31
CA LEU A 257 36.91 20.05 -27.74
C LEU A 257 38.17 19.29 -28.17
N LEU A 258 39.34 19.76 -27.73
CA LEU A 258 40.61 19.12 -28.06
C LEU A 258 40.70 17.72 -27.45
N LEU A 259 40.34 17.58 -26.18
CA LEU A 259 40.32 16.29 -25.48
C LEU A 259 39.39 15.28 -26.16
N PHE A 260 38.14 15.66 -26.46
CA PHE A 260 37.17 14.74 -27.04
C PHE A 260 37.57 14.31 -28.45
N ASN A 261 38.07 15.22 -29.28
CA ASN A 261 38.55 14.87 -30.62
C ASN A 261 39.83 14.03 -30.59
N GLN A 262 40.72 14.24 -29.61
CA GLN A 262 41.87 13.36 -29.41
C GLN A 262 41.45 11.93 -29.05
N ILE A 263 40.45 11.77 -28.18
CA ILE A 263 39.89 10.46 -27.83
C ILE A 263 39.24 9.82 -29.05
N LEU A 264 38.42 10.57 -29.79
CA LEU A 264 37.67 10.09 -30.94
C LEU A 264 38.60 9.66 -32.09
N GLN A 265 39.57 10.48 -32.47
CA GLN A 265 40.54 10.15 -33.52
C GLN A 265 41.55 9.10 -33.08
N GLY A 266 41.98 9.15 -31.83
CA GLY A 266 42.94 8.20 -31.26
C GLY A 266 42.35 6.83 -30.95
N GLN A 267 41.01 6.69 -30.98
CA GLN A 267 40.25 5.48 -30.65
C GLN A 267 40.67 4.84 -29.32
N LYS A 268 41.10 5.69 -28.38
CA LYS A 268 41.64 5.28 -27.08
C LYS A 268 40.99 6.14 -26.00
N PRO A 269 39.90 5.65 -25.38
CA PRO A 269 39.35 6.32 -24.21
C PRO A 269 40.34 6.23 -23.04
N PRO A 270 40.22 7.10 -22.03
CA PRO A 270 40.94 6.94 -20.77
C PRO A 270 40.72 5.54 -20.18
N SER A 271 41.78 4.90 -19.69
CA SER A 271 41.70 3.54 -19.13
C SER A 271 40.70 3.42 -17.97
N ALA A 272 40.50 4.50 -17.22
CA ALA A 272 39.54 4.57 -16.11
C ALA A 272 38.06 4.53 -16.53
N TRP A 273 37.74 4.53 -17.84
CA TRP A 273 36.35 4.50 -18.34
C TRP A 273 35.86 3.08 -18.66
N GLY A 274 36.70 2.06 -18.53
CA GLY A 274 36.43 0.68 -18.98
C GLY A 274 36.34 -0.39 -17.88
N ASP A 275 36.27 0.00 -16.61
CA ASP A 275 36.05 -0.91 -15.46
C ASP A 275 34.57 -0.95 -15.04
#